data_AF-A0A327J4F6-F1
#
_entry.id   AF-A0A327J4F6-F1
#
_cell.length_a   1.000
_cell.length_b   1.000
_cell.length_c   1.000
_cell.angle_alpha   90.00
_cell.angle_beta   90.00
_cell.angle_gamma   90.00
#
_symmetry.space_group_name_H-M   'P 1'
#
loop_
_entity.id
_entity.type
_entity.pdbx_description
1 polymer ?
#
loop_
_entity_poly.entity_id
_entity_poly.type
_entity_poly.pdbx_seq_one_letter_code
_entity_poly.pdbx_strand_id
1 'polypeptide(L)'
;MKKQIITTLCVSALLISSTAFAATVSKSYGGFTIKVNTPNTQTKTPQQTQRANTLSANQLAMKKQINAIVNTATTASKNYESAVNGLSTAILPTNKQKDLANQKAKIQKVAKDAMTVNIEIAENGAITLTNYLNTPEAKKNLKNMTPAQKSAIRTNLNKLSSVDTTYTKLISQSKTLTEQVANDPTAAILMAHEFKKLKTVRTETVKQTKTIAKLTSAIAKSTGIK
;
A
#
# COMPACT_ATOMS: atom_id res chain seq x y z
N MET A 1 -25.02 -27.72 -38.79
CA MET A 1 -25.18 -26.69 -37.74
C MET A 1 -23.81 -26.31 -37.20
N LYS A 2 -23.25 -25.15 -37.60
CA LYS A 2 -21.96 -24.65 -37.11
C LYS A 2 -22.23 -23.47 -36.17
N LYS A 3 -21.90 -23.61 -34.87
CA LYS A 3 -21.97 -22.52 -33.88
C LYS A 3 -20.72 -21.65 -34.03
N GLN A 4 -20.90 -20.40 -34.44
CA GLN A 4 -19.85 -19.39 -34.35
C GLN A 4 -19.86 -18.79 -32.94
N ILE A 5 -18.72 -18.88 -32.26
CA ILE A 5 -18.44 -18.24 -30.97
C ILE A 5 -18.02 -16.80 -31.29
N ILE A 6 -18.80 -15.81 -30.87
CA ILE A 6 -18.40 -14.40 -30.94
C ILE A 6 -17.60 -14.08 -29.68
N THR A 7 -16.29 -13.95 -29.86
CA THR A 7 -15.36 -13.43 -28.86
C THR A 7 -15.49 -11.91 -28.84
N THR A 8 -16.08 -11.33 -27.79
CA THR A 8 -16.15 -9.86 -27.66
C THR A 8 -14.85 -9.34 -27.06
N LEU A 9 -14.00 -8.81 -27.94
CA LEU A 9 -12.79 -8.07 -27.62
C LEU A 9 -13.20 -6.59 -27.42
N CYS A 10 -13.26 -6.09 -26.18
CA CYS A 10 -13.43 -4.65 -25.94
C CYS A 10 -12.07 -4.01 -25.68
N VAL A 11 -11.38 -3.67 -26.77
CA VAL A 11 -10.36 -2.62 -26.80
C VAL A 11 -10.98 -1.46 -27.57
N SER A 12 -11.09 -0.29 -26.92
CA SER A 12 -10.66 1.00 -27.47
C SER A 12 -10.98 2.12 -26.49
N ALA A 13 -9.91 2.76 -26.01
CA ALA A 13 -9.94 4.10 -25.50
C ALA A 13 -10.40 5.05 -26.61
N LEU A 14 -11.35 5.94 -26.31
CA LEU A 14 -11.61 7.12 -27.12
C LEU A 14 -11.48 8.36 -26.25
N LEU A 15 -10.35 9.03 -26.42
CA LEU A 15 -10.14 10.43 -26.03
C LEU A 15 -11.09 11.29 -26.87
N ILE A 16 -11.89 12.14 -26.22
CA ILE A 16 -12.56 13.25 -26.89
C ILE A 16 -12.08 14.53 -26.22
N SER A 17 -11.13 15.18 -26.89
CA SER A 17 -10.84 16.60 -26.70
C SER A 17 -12.01 17.42 -27.25
N SER A 18 -12.53 18.33 -26.43
CA SER A 18 -13.60 19.26 -26.77
C SER A 18 -13.10 20.41 -27.64
N THR A 19 -13.70 20.60 -28.81
CA THR A 19 -13.99 21.93 -29.38
C THR A 19 -15.24 21.85 -30.26
N ALA A 20 -16.18 22.76 -30.04
CA ALA A 20 -17.40 22.91 -30.81
C ALA A 20 -17.18 23.92 -31.94
N PHE A 21 -17.58 23.56 -33.16
CA PHE A 21 -17.92 24.52 -34.22
C PHE A 21 -19.16 24.02 -34.96
N ALA A 22 -20.20 24.84 -34.96
CA ALA A 22 -21.42 24.62 -35.70
C ALA A 22 -21.32 25.36 -37.05
N ALA A 23 -21.52 24.64 -38.15
CA ALA A 23 -21.86 25.20 -39.45
C ALA A 23 -22.85 24.26 -40.14
N THR A 24 -24.10 24.70 -40.24
CA THR A 24 -25.18 23.98 -40.92
C THR A 24 -25.01 24.15 -42.43
N VAL A 25 -24.80 23.05 -43.17
CA VAL A 25 -24.94 23.03 -44.64
C VAL A 25 -25.90 21.91 -45.00
N SER A 26 -27.09 22.27 -45.49
CA SER A 26 -28.04 21.29 -46.02
C SER A 26 -27.68 21.00 -47.48
N LYS A 27 -27.38 19.74 -47.81
CA LYS A 27 -27.38 19.24 -49.19
C LYS A 27 -28.39 18.09 -49.31
N SER A 28 -29.31 18.25 -50.25
CA SER A 28 -30.33 17.25 -50.62
C SER A 28 -29.80 16.36 -51.74
N TYR A 29 -29.94 15.05 -51.59
CA TYR A 29 -29.85 14.08 -52.69
C TYR A 29 -31.04 13.12 -52.58
N GLY A 30 -31.83 12.99 -53.65
CA GLY A 30 -32.65 11.81 -53.91
C GLY A 30 -33.93 11.62 -53.08
N GLY A 31 -34.72 12.67 -52.84
CA GLY A 31 -36.16 12.51 -52.55
C GLY A 31 -36.55 11.85 -51.23
N PHE A 32 -35.62 11.59 -50.31
CA PHE A 32 -35.94 11.18 -48.93
C PHE A 32 -35.63 12.31 -47.95
N THR A 33 -36.66 12.87 -47.34
CA THR A 33 -36.51 13.80 -46.22
C THR A 33 -36.40 13.00 -44.91
N ILE A 34 -35.18 12.80 -44.40
CA ILE A 34 -35.00 12.32 -43.03
C ILE A 34 -35.21 13.52 -42.10
N LYS A 35 -36.34 13.57 -41.39
CA LYS A 35 -36.45 14.41 -40.19
C LYS A 35 -35.59 13.77 -39.11
N VAL A 36 -34.30 14.10 -39.10
CA VAL A 36 -33.52 14.00 -37.88
C VAL A 36 -34.16 14.97 -36.90
N ASN A 37 -34.78 14.44 -35.85
CA ASN A 37 -34.97 15.24 -34.65
C ASN A 37 -33.55 15.63 -34.23
N THR A 38 -33.15 16.85 -34.61
CA THR A 38 -32.02 17.52 -33.98
C THR A 38 -32.27 17.37 -32.50
N PRO A 39 -31.30 16.86 -31.72
CA PRO A 39 -31.42 16.90 -30.27
C PRO A 39 -31.67 18.37 -29.96
N ASN A 40 -32.91 18.68 -29.60
CA ASN A 40 -33.23 19.97 -29.04
C ASN A 40 -32.20 20.10 -27.92
N THR A 41 -31.46 21.21 -27.92
CA THR A 41 -30.58 21.57 -26.81
C THR A 41 -31.44 21.54 -25.57
N GLN A 42 -31.53 20.37 -24.94
CA GLN A 42 -31.92 20.21 -23.57
C GLN A 42 -30.80 20.90 -22.84
N THR A 43 -31.04 22.19 -22.62
CA THR A 43 -30.63 22.92 -21.44
C THR A 43 -30.36 21.91 -20.34
N LYS A 44 -29.07 21.59 -20.17
CA LYS A 44 -28.64 20.88 -18.97
C LYS A 44 -29.17 21.73 -17.84
N THR A 45 -30.16 21.21 -17.10
CA THR A 45 -30.55 21.81 -15.84
C THR A 45 -29.27 22.01 -15.01
N PRO A 46 -29.17 23.06 -14.19
CA PRO A 46 -27.95 23.34 -13.42
C PRO A 46 -27.41 22.13 -12.64
N GLN A 47 -28.27 21.15 -12.33
CA GLN A 47 -27.93 19.90 -11.66
C GLN A 47 -27.10 18.90 -12.49
N GLN A 48 -27.14 18.91 -13.83
CA GLN A 48 -26.45 17.90 -14.64
C GLN A 48 -25.02 18.29 -15.04
N THR A 49 -24.63 19.55 -14.85
CA THR A 49 -23.27 20.06 -15.15
C THR A 49 -22.39 20.19 -13.91
N GLN A 50 -22.93 20.01 -12.69
CA GLN A 50 -22.16 20.09 -11.43
C GLN A 50 -21.71 18.74 -10.85
N ARG A 51 -22.01 17.60 -11.48
CA ARG A 51 -21.59 16.28 -10.99
C ARG A 51 -20.12 15.93 -11.28
N ALA A 52 -19.39 16.77 -12.00
CA ALA A 52 -18.10 16.38 -12.58
C ALA A 52 -16.90 16.38 -11.61
N ASN A 53 -16.98 16.93 -10.38
CA ASN A 53 -15.78 17.09 -9.54
C ASN A 53 -15.97 16.93 -8.02
N THR A 54 -17.14 16.50 -7.51
CA THR A 54 -17.39 16.39 -6.07
C THR A 54 -17.57 14.94 -5.63
N LEU A 55 -16.81 14.52 -4.62
CA LEU A 55 -16.96 13.21 -4.00
C LEU A 55 -18.34 13.09 -3.36
N SER A 56 -19.02 11.96 -3.56
CA SER A 56 -20.24 11.63 -2.83
C SER A 56 -19.95 11.45 -1.34
N ALA A 57 -20.99 11.48 -0.49
CA ALA A 57 -20.84 11.23 0.95
C ALA A 57 -20.17 9.87 1.23
N ASN A 58 -20.53 8.85 0.45
CA ASN A 58 -19.94 7.51 0.54
C ASN A 58 -18.46 7.52 0.17
N GLN A 59 -18.11 8.20 -0.92
CA GLN A 59 -16.72 8.32 -1.36
C GLN A 59 -15.86 9.11 -0.36
N LEU A 60 -16.41 10.18 0.23
CA LEU A 60 -15.74 10.93 1.29
C LEU A 60 -15.50 10.07 2.54
N ALA A 61 -16.48 9.24 2.92
CA ALA A 61 -16.34 8.30 4.03
C ALA A 61 -15.23 7.26 3.76
N MET A 62 -15.19 6.69 2.54
CA MET A 62 -14.14 5.76 2.12
C MET A 62 -12.76 6.43 2.15
N LYS A 63 -12.63 7.65 1.63
CA LYS A 63 -11.38 8.43 1.69
C LYS A 63 -10.90 8.65 3.12
N LYS A 64 -11.81 8.98 4.05
CA LYS A 64 -11.48 9.11 5.48
C LYS A 64 -10.97 7.80 6.06
N GLN A 65 -11.61 6.67 5.75
CA GLN A 65 -11.18 5.34 6.19
C GLN A 65 -9.79 4.97 5.64
N ILE A 66 -9.52 5.24 4.36
CA ILE A 66 -8.20 5.01 3.76
C ILE A 66 -7.13 5.82 4.46
N ASN A 67 -7.38 7.12 4.69
CA ASN A 67 -6.41 7.98 5.36
C ASN A 67 -6.14 7.49 6.79
N ALA A 68 -7.16 7.01 7.51
CA ALA A 68 -6.98 6.40 8.82
C ALA A 68 -6.09 5.14 8.74
N ILE A 69 -6.35 4.25 7.79
CA ILE A 69 -5.51 3.05 7.55
C ILE A 69 -4.05 3.44 7.25
N VAL A 70 -3.83 4.42 6.37
CA VAL A 70 -2.48 4.89 6.01
C VAL A 70 -1.76 5.49 7.21
N ASN A 71 -2.45 6.28 8.03
CA ASN A 71 -1.87 6.87 9.24
C ASN A 71 -1.50 5.79 10.26
N THR A 72 -2.39 4.83 10.51
CA THR A 72 -2.10 3.69 11.38
C THR A 72 -0.92 2.86 10.85
N ALA A 73 -0.86 2.61 9.54
CA ALA A 73 0.26 1.91 8.91
C ALA A 73 1.58 2.66 9.06
N THR A 74 1.56 3.98 8.92
CA THR A 74 2.73 4.84 9.12
C THR A 74 3.23 4.76 10.57
N THR A 75 2.35 4.89 11.56
CA THR A 75 2.73 4.72 12.97
C THR A 75 3.24 3.31 13.26
N ALA A 76 2.59 2.27 12.73
CA ALA A 76 3.03 0.88 12.88
C ALA A 76 4.41 0.64 12.26
N SER A 77 4.72 1.24 11.09
CA SER A 77 6.04 1.18 10.47
C SER A 77 7.15 1.80 11.32
N LYS A 78 6.87 2.92 11.99
CA LYS A 78 7.81 3.54 12.93
C LYS A 78 8.07 2.63 14.14
N ASN A 79 7.02 1.99 14.66
CA ASN A 79 7.14 1.04 15.76
C ASN A 79 7.90 -0.23 15.35
N TYR A 80 7.70 -0.69 14.12
CA TYR A 80 8.43 -1.80 13.53
C TYR A 80 9.93 -1.49 13.44
N GLU A 81 10.28 -0.34 12.85
CA GLU A 81 11.66 0.16 12.78
C GLU A 81 12.30 0.25 14.18
N SER A 82 11.58 0.83 15.15
CA SER A 82 12.06 0.95 16.53
C SER A 82 12.35 -0.41 17.17
N ALA A 83 11.46 -1.39 16.98
CA ALA A 83 11.62 -2.73 17.53
C ALA A 83 12.82 -3.46 16.89
N VAL A 84 12.96 -3.39 15.56
CA VAL A 84 14.10 -3.98 14.84
C VAL A 84 15.42 -3.32 15.24
N ASN A 85 15.44 -1.99 15.40
CA ASN A 85 16.63 -1.28 15.89
C ASN A 85 17.00 -1.72 17.31
N GLY A 86 16.01 -1.84 18.20
CA GLY A 86 16.23 -2.34 19.57
C GLY A 86 16.78 -3.77 19.60
N LEU A 87 16.29 -4.66 18.74
CA LEU A 87 16.84 -6.00 18.56
C LEU A 87 18.27 -5.97 18.00
N SER A 88 18.53 -5.10 17.02
CA SER A 88 19.85 -4.90 16.43
C SER A 88 20.87 -4.49 17.49
N THR A 89 20.53 -3.53 18.35
CA THR A 89 21.41 -3.10 19.45
C THR A 89 21.64 -4.21 20.48
N ALA A 90 20.64 -5.03 20.78
CA ALA A 90 20.75 -6.08 21.79
C ALA A 90 21.55 -7.31 21.30
N ILE A 91 21.51 -7.60 20.00
CA ILE A 91 21.99 -8.86 19.41
C ILE A 91 23.29 -8.68 18.61
N LEU A 92 23.41 -7.62 17.82
CA LEU A 92 24.52 -7.48 16.87
C LEU A 92 25.79 -6.96 17.54
N PRO A 93 26.97 -7.39 17.06
CA PRO A 93 28.24 -6.78 17.46
C PRO A 93 28.35 -5.34 16.91
N THR A 94 29.18 -4.52 17.57
CA THR A 94 29.30 -3.07 17.31
C THR A 94 29.61 -2.72 15.85
N ASN A 95 30.45 -3.50 15.18
CA ASN A 95 30.77 -3.30 13.76
C ASN A 95 29.52 -3.43 12.87
N LYS A 96 28.68 -4.44 13.09
CA LYS A 96 27.43 -4.64 12.34
C LYS A 96 26.39 -3.56 12.65
N GLN A 97 26.38 -3.04 13.88
CA GLN A 97 25.52 -1.90 14.23
C GLN A 97 25.92 -0.62 13.46
N LYS A 98 27.24 -0.37 13.31
CA LYS A 98 27.76 0.76 12.53
C LYS A 98 27.36 0.64 11.05
N ASP A 99 27.44 -0.56 10.48
CA ASP A 99 27.02 -0.82 9.10
C ASP A 99 25.53 -0.52 8.89
N LEU A 100 24.67 -0.96 9.82
CA LEU A 100 23.24 -0.66 9.80
C LEU A 100 22.94 0.84 9.93
N ALA A 101 23.65 1.55 10.81
CA ALA A 101 23.49 2.99 10.95
C ALA A 101 23.82 3.73 9.64
N ASN A 102 24.88 3.30 8.95
CA ASN A 102 25.26 3.84 7.64
C ASN A 102 24.21 3.55 6.56
N GLN A 103 23.66 2.33 6.53
CA GLN A 103 22.57 1.98 5.60
C GLN A 103 21.32 2.80 5.87
N LYS A 104 20.93 2.95 7.14
CA LYS A 104 19.82 3.81 7.56
C LYS A 104 19.99 5.25 7.06
N ALA A 105 21.16 5.83 7.28
CA ALA A 105 21.47 7.19 6.80
C ALA A 105 21.38 7.31 5.27
N LYS A 106 21.75 6.27 4.52
CA LYS A 106 21.58 6.25 3.05
C LYS A 106 20.12 6.19 2.64
N ILE A 107 19.32 5.34 3.27
CA ILE A 107 17.88 5.19 2.97
C ILE A 107 17.15 6.53 3.24
N GLN A 108 17.46 7.18 4.36
CA GLN A 108 16.84 8.46 4.74
C GLN A 108 17.15 9.62 3.78
N LYS A 109 18.24 9.53 3.01
CA LYS A 109 18.60 10.56 2.01
C LYS A 109 17.77 10.44 0.73
N VAL A 110 17.07 9.33 0.51
CA VAL A 110 16.26 9.12 -0.68
C VAL A 110 14.86 9.67 -0.44
N ALA A 111 14.35 10.49 -1.36
CA ALA A 111 13.01 11.06 -1.26
C ALA A 111 11.93 9.96 -1.39
N LYS A 112 11.40 9.53 -0.25
CA LYS A 112 10.31 8.56 -0.11
C LYS A 112 9.37 9.03 1.00
N ASP A 113 8.13 8.55 1.00
CA ASP A 113 7.21 8.81 2.10
C ASP A 113 7.69 8.10 3.38
N ALA A 114 7.27 8.61 4.54
CA ALA A 114 7.74 8.15 5.83
C ALA A 114 7.47 6.66 6.09
N MET A 115 6.33 6.13 5.64
CA MET A 115 6.01 4.71 5.82
C MET A 115 7.01 3.84 5.07
N THR A 116 7.26 4.15 3.79
CA THR A 116 8.21 3.42 2.97
C THR A 116 9.63 3.49 3.55
N VAL A 117 10.08 4.67 4.00
CA VAL A 117 11.40 4.84 4.63
C VAL A 117 11.54 3.95 5.87
N ASN A 118 10.57 3.99 6.79
CA ASN A 118 10.61 3.21 8.02
C ASN A 118 10.65 1.70 7.74
N ILE A 119 9.87 1.26 6.75
CA ILE A 119 9.82 -0.15 6.34
C ILE A 119 11.17 -0.58 5.77
N GLU A 120 11.76 0.17 4.85
CA GLU A 120 13.05 -0.20 4.25
C GLU A 120 14.18 -0.26 5.28
N ILE A 121 14.20 0.66 6.25
CA ILE A 121 15.16 0.62 7.35
C ILE A 121 14.96 -0.66 8.17
N ALA A 122 13.71 -0.95 8.56
CA ALA A 122 13.38 -2.12 9.36
C ALA A 122 13.67 -3.43 8.61
N GLU A 123 13.41 -3.51 7.31
CA GLU A 123 13.72 -4.68 6.50
C GLU A 123 15.22 -4.95 6.42
N ASN A 124 16.03 -3.93 6.16
CA ASN A 124 17.49 -4.08 6.13
C ASN A 124 18.03 -4.50 7.50
N GLY A 125 17.48 -3.94 8.58
CA GLY A 125 17.76 -4.37 9.95
C GLY A 125 17.40 -5.84 10.19
N ALA A 126 16.19 -6.25 9.83
CA ALA A 126 15.69 -7.61 10.02
C ALA A 126 16.48 -8.64 9.20
N ILE A 127 16.85 -8.31 7.96
CA ILE A 127 17.70 -9.16 7.10
C ILE A 127 19.08 -9.30 7.73
N THR A 128 19.70 -8.20 8.13
CA THR A 128 21.04 -8.22 8.77
C THR A 128 21.04 -9.03 10.05
N LEU A 129 20.02 -8.85 10.90
CA LEU A 129 19.80 -9.65 12.11
C LEU A 129 19.67 -11.13 11.79
N THR A 130 18.76 -11.49 10.88
CA THR A 130 18.51 -12.89 10.51
C THR A 130 19.78 -13.55 9.97
N ASN A 131 20.54 -12.85 9.12
CA ASN A 131 21.80 -13.34 8.59
C ASN A 131 22.85 -13.55 9.69
N TYR A 132 23.00 -12.59 10.61
CA TYR A 132 23.91 -12.73 11.74
C TYR A 132 23.54 -13.91 12.64
N LEU A 133 22.26 -14.04 12.98
CA LEU A 133 21.74 -15.09 13.86
C LEU A 133 22.02 -16.51 13.36
N ASN A 134 22.24 -16.68 12.05
CA ASN A 134 22.59 -17.96 11.42
C ASN A 134 24.10 -18.27 11.48
N THR A 135 24.94 -17.36 11.97
CA THR A 135 26.40 -17.56 12.03
C THR A 135 26.84 -18.34 13.27
N PRO A 136 27.98 -19.07 13.22
CA PRO A 136 28.59 -19.69 14.40
C PRO A 136 28.96 -18.67 15.49
N GLU A 137 29.38 -17.47 15.07
CA GLU A 137 29.73 -16.37 15.98
C GLU A 137 28.53 -15.95 16.84
N ALA A 138 27.36 -15.76 16.22
CA ALA A 138 26.14 -15.45 16.95
C ALA A 138 25.78 -16.54 17.95
N LYS A 139 25.90 -17.82 17.57
CA LYS A 139 25.65 -18.95 18.49
C LYS A 139 26.57 -18.93 19.72
N LYS A 140 27.83 -18.52 19.55
CA LYS A 140 28.77 -18.38 20.67
C LYS A 140 28.39 -17.20 21.56
N ASN A 141 28.15 -16.03 20.97
CA ASN A 141 27.88 -14.79 21.70
C ASN A 141 26.54 -14.85 22.45
N LEU A 142 25.52 -15.47 21.86
CA LEU A 142 24.18 -15.51 22.43
C LEU A 142 23.99 -16.56 23.53
N LYS A 143 24.93 -17.51 23.69
CA LYS A 143 24.92 -18.44 24.84
C LYS A 143 25.11 -17.72 26.17
N ASN A 144 25.91 -16.66 26.18
CA ASN A 144 26.32 -15.95 27.40
C ASN A 144 25.70 -14.54 27.48
N MET A 145 24.47 -14.36 26.99
CA MET A 145 23.77 -13.08 27.08
C MET A 145 23.55 -12.65 28.52
N THR A 146 23.82 -11.38 28.79
CA THR A 146 23.50 -10.74 30.06
C THR A 146 21.97 -10.71 30.31
N PRO A 147 21.52 -10.63 31.58
CA PRO A 147 20.10 -10.45 31.89
C PRO A 147 19.50 -9.20 31.22
N ALA A 148 20.27 -8.11 31.12
CA ALA A 148 19.86 -6.89 30.44
C ALA A 148 19.61 -7.12 28.95
N GLN A 149 20.49 -7.84 28.24
CA GLN A 149 20.28 -8.21 26.83
C GLN A 149 19.03 -9.07 26.65
N LYS A 150 18.82 -10.09 27.50
CA LYS A 150 17.63 -10.95 27.42
C LYS A 150 16.34 -10.13 27.63
N SER A 151 16.34 -9.19 28.58
CA SER A 151 15.22 -8.28 28.83
C SER A 151 14.94 -7.36 27.64
N ALA A 152 15.99 -6.80 27.04
CA ALA A 152 15.88 -5.97 25.84
C ALA A 152 15.32 -6.74 24.64
N ILE A 153 15.75 -7.99 24.45
CA ILE A 153 15.21 -8.86 23.38
C ILE A 153 13.72 -9.10 23.60
N ARG A 154 13.29 -9.54 24.79
CA ARG A 154 11.86 -9.75 25.10
C ARG A 154 11.02 -8.50 24.87
N THR A 155 11.50 -7.36 25.36
CA THR A 155 10.80 -6.08 25.19
C THR A 155 10.55 -5.76 23.71
N ASN A 156 11.55 -5.95 22.86
CA ASN A 156 11.41 -5.65 21.45
C ASN A 156 10.66 -6.73 20.66
N LEU A 157 10.69 -8.01 21.08
CA LEU A 157 9.80 -9.05 20.55
C LEU A 157 8.33 -8.75 20.85
N ASN A 158 8.01 -8.27 22.06
CA ASN A 158 6.64 -7.86 22.41
C ASN A 158 6.16 -6.69 21.53
N LYS A 159 7.06 -5.74 21.22
CA LYS A 159 6.76 -4.66 20.26
C LYS A 159 6.50 -5.23 18.86
N LEU A 160 7.32 -6.17 18.38
CA LEU A 160 7.09 -6.83 17.09
C LEU A 160 5.75 -7.57 17.04
N SER A 161 5.38 -8.29 18.10
CA SER A 161 4.07 -8.96 18.19
C SER A 161 2.90 -7.98 18.08
N SER A 162 3.03 -6.80 18.72
CA SER A 162 2.02 -5.74 18.66
C SER A 162 1.92 -5.13 17.25
N VAL A 163 3.07 -4.94 16.59
CA VAL A 163 3.16 -4.49 15.20
C VAL A 163 2.51 -5.52 14.26
N ASP A 164 2.83 -6.81 14.42
CA ASP A 164 2.30 -7.90 13.58
C ASP A 164 0.78 -8.01 13.68
N THR A 165 0.25 -7.88 14.91
CA THR A 165 -1.20 -7.80 15.16
C THR A 165 -1.83 -6.61 14.43
N THR A 166 -1.16 -5.45 14.47
CA THR A 166 -1.64 -4.24 13.79
C THR A 166 -1.63 -4.42 12.27
N TYR A 167 -0.55 -4.97 11.72
CA TYR A 167 -0.44 -5.27 10.29
C TYR A 167 -1.49 -6.28 9.84
N THR A 168 -1.76 -7.33 10.60
CA THR A 168 -2.83 -8.30 10.29
C THR A 168 -4.20 -7.62 10.20
N LYS A 169 -4.52 -6.71 11.12
CA LYS A 169 -5.74 -5.90 11.06
C LYS A 169 -5.78 -5.00 9.82
N LEU A 170 -4.69 -4.29 9.53
CA LEU A 170 -4.60 -3.42 8.35
C LEU A 170 -4.73 -4.19 7.04
N ILE A 171 -4.19 -5.41 6.95
CA ILE A 171 -4.35 -6.28 5.77
C ILE A 171 -5.84 -6.59 5.53
N SER A 172 -6.56 -6.99 6.59
CA SER A 172 -7.98 -7.31 6.52
C SER A 172 -8.84 -6.08 6.14
N GLN A 173 -8.59 -4.95 6.80
CA GLN A 173 -9.28 -3.68 6.51
C GLN A 173 -9.00 -3.21 5.06
N SER A 174 -7.75 -3.27 4.61
CA SER A 174 -7.37 -2.88 3.25
C SER A 174 -7.99 -3.79 2.20
N LYS A 175 -8.07 -5.09 2.47
CA LYS A 175 -8.74 -6.06 1.58
C LYS A 175 -10.22 -5.71 1.43
N THR A 176 -10.92 -5.53 2.55
CA THR A 176 -12.35 -5.19 2.58
C THR A 176 -12.64 -3.91 1.79
N LEU A 177 -11.87 -2.84 2.02
CA LEU A 177 -12.05 -1.60 1.28
C LEU A 177 -11.75 -1.75 -0.20
N THR A 178 -10.72 -2.53 -0.57
CA THR A 178 -10.40 -2.77 -1.99
C THR A 178 -11.55 -3.47 -2.72
N GLU A 179 -12.22 -4.42 -2.05
CA GLU A 179 -13.37 -5.15 -2.60
C GLU A 179 -14.60 -4.24 -2.75
N GLN A 180 -14.85 -3.35 -1.79
CA GLN A 180 -15.92 -2.34 -1.90
C GLN A 180 -15.73 -1.43 -3.11
N VAL A 181 -14.48 -1.05 -3.40
CA VAL A 181 -14.12 -0.18 -4.53
C VAL A 181 -14.28 -0.86 -5.86
N ALA A 182 -13.93 -2.14 -5.95
CA ALA A 182 -14.12 -2.91 -7.17
C ALA A 182 -15.59 -2.95 -7.62
N ASN A 183 -16.52 -2.79 -6.66
CA ASN A 183 -17.95 -2.74 -6.91
C ASN A 183 -18.49 -1.33 -7.22
N ASP A 184 -17.65 -0.29 -7.15
CA ASP A 184 -17.97 1.10 -7.53
C ASP A 184 -16.90 1.68 -8.48
N PRO A 185 -17.07 1.49 -9.81
CA PRO A 185 -16.13 2.01 -10.81
C PRO A 185 -15.95 3.54 -10.78
N THR A 186 -16.96 4.29 -10.32
CA THR A 186 -16.88 5.75 -10.23
C THR A 186 -15.98 6.15 -9.08
N ALA A 187 -16.13 5.50 -7.92
CA ALA A 187 -15.20 5.66 -6.80
C ALA A 187 -13.76 5.31 -7.23
N ALA A 188 -13.57 4.18 -7.91
CA ALA A 188 -12.26 3.71 -8.40
C ALA A 188 -11.50 4.78 -9.21
N ILE A 189 -12.21 5.52 -10.06
CA ILE A 189 -11.65 6.61 -10.87
C ILE A 189 -11.38 7.84 -9.99
N LEU A 190 -12.36 8.31 -9.24
CA LEU A 190 -12.28 9.57 -8.48
C LEU A 190 -11.32 9.53 -7.29
N MET A 191 -11.02 8.34 -6.76
CA MET A 191 -10.12 8.13 -5.61
C MET A 191 -8.92 7.24 -5.95
N ALA A 192 -8.53 7.19 -7.23
CA ALA A 192 -7.45 6.32 -7.71
C ALA A 192 -6.14 6.48 -6.92
N HIS A 193 -5.80 7.72 -6.52
CA HIS A 193 -4.60 8.01 -5.73
C HIS A 193 -4.68 7.44 -4.30
N GLU A 194 -5.82 7.59 -3.64
CA GLU A 194 -6.08 7.04 -2.31
C GLU A 194 -6.02 5.51 -2.34
N PHE A 195 -6.61 4.87 -3.36
CA PHE A 195 -6.53 3.42 -3.51
C PHE A 195 -5.12 2.91 -3.82
N LYS A 196 -4.31 3.69 -4.54
CA LYS A 196 -2.89 3.38 -4.72
C LYS A 196 -2.18 3.31 -3.37
N LYS A 197 -2.41 4.28 -2.47
CA LYS A 197 -1.86 4.25 -1.11
C LYS A 197 -2.35 3.04 -0.32
N LEU A 198 -3.65 2.72 -0.39
CA LEU A 198 -4.22 1.55 0.27
C LEU A 198 -3.57 0.24 -0.21
N LYS A 199 -3.35 0.11 -1.52
CA LYS A 199 -2.67 -1.05 -2.11
C LYS A 199 -1.21 -1.16 -1.65
N THR A 200 -0.50 -0.03 -1.57
CA THR A 200 0.86 0.00 -1.00
C THR A 200 0.84 -0.47 0.45
N VAL A 201 -0.06 0.05 1.29
CA VAL A 201 -0.20 -0.39 2.69
C VAL A 201 -0.40 -1.90 2.76
N ARG A 202 -1.35 -2.45 2.01
CA ARG A 202 -1.61 -3.90 2.00
C ARG A 202 -0.38 -4.71 1.57
N THR A 203 0.30 -4.28 0.51
CA THR A 203 1.47 -5.00 -0.03
C THR A 203 2.60 -5.04 0.99
N GLU A 204 2.92 -3.87 1.56
CA GLU A 204 4.01 -3.75 2.52
C GLU A 204 3.72 -4.45 3.84
N THR A 205 2.48 -4.36 4.36
CA THR A 205 2.09 -5.05 5.59
C THR A 205 2.10 -6.58 5.44
N VAL A 206 1.68 -7.12 4.29
CA VAL A 206 1.82 -8.57 4.00
C VAL A 206 3.29 -8.98 3.94
N LYS A 207 4.16 -8.14 3.37
CA LYS A 207 5.60 -8.41 3.35
C LYS A 207 6.18 -8.39 4.77
N GLN A 208 5.83 -7.38 5.57
CA GLN A 208 6.37 -7.23 6.92
C GLN A 208 5.92 -8.30 7.89
N THR A 209 4.67 -8.76 7.85
CA THR A 209 4.22 -9.89 8.70
C THR A 209 5.08 -11.15 8.45
N LYS A 210 5.41 -11.45 7.19
CA LYS A 210 6.34 -12.55 6.84
C LYS A 210 7.75 -12.31 7.36
N THR A 211 8.26 -11.09 7.24
CA THR A 211 9.60 -10.72 7.75
C THR A 211 9.67 -10.83 9.27
N ILE A 212 8.65 -10.34 9.98
CA ILE A 212 8.51 -10.47 11.44
C ILE A 212 8.53 -11.94 11.85
N ALA A 213 7.71 -12.78 11.22
CA ALA A 213 7.68 -14.21 11.53
C ALA A 213 9.06 -14.89 11.36
N LYS A 214 9.77 -14.57 10.27
CA LYS A 214 11.13 -15.09 10.04
C LYS A 214 12.12 -14.62 11.10
N LEU A 215 12.11 -13.32 11.41
CA LEU A 215 13.00 -12.71 12.41
C LEU A 215 12.75 -13.30 13.80
N THR A 216 11.48 -13.34 14.24
CA THR A 216 11.11 -13.90 15.55
C THR A 216 11.49 -15.38 15.65
N SER A 217 11.30 -16.16 14.58
CA SER A 217 11.75 -17.56 14.54
C SER A 217 13.27 -17.69 14.65
N ALA A 218 14.03 -16.85 13.94
CA ALA A 218 15.49 -16.85 14.02
C ALA A 218 15.98 -16.48 15.44
N ILE A 219 15.38 -15.47 16.05
CA ILE A 219 15.70 -15.07 17.43
C ILE A 219 15.40 -16.21 18.40
N ALA A 220 14.22 -16.84 18.30
CA ALA A 220 13.85 -17.94 19.18
C ALA A 220 14.82 -19.13 19.06
N LYS A 221 15.24 -19.48 17.84
CA LYS A 221 16.21 -20.55 17.59
C LYS A 221 17.59 -20.25 18.19
N SER A 222 18.05 -19.01 18.08
CA SER A 222 19.41 -18.64 18.51
C SER A 222 19.49 -18.25 19.99
N THR A 223 18.39 -17.83 20.61
CA THR A 223 18.37 -17.30 21.98
C THR A 223 17.52 -18.09 22.96
N GLY A 224 16.59 -18.93 22.47
CA GLY A 224 15.58 -19.61 23.29
C GLY A 224 14.45 -18.69 23.79
N ILE A 225 14.44 -17.40 23.43
CA ILE A 225 13.44 -16.41 23.86
C ILE A 225 12.31 -16.38 22.82
N LYS A 226 11.06 -16.49 23.29
CA LYS A 226 9.84 -16.42 22.48
C LYS A 226 9.08 -15.14 22.78
#